data_AF-V6L8H8-F1
#
_entry.id   AF-V6L8H8-F1
#
_cell.length_a   1.000
_cell.length_b   1.000
_cell.length_c   1.000
_cell.angle_alpha   90.00
_cell.angle_beta   90.00
_cell.angle_gamma   90.00
#
_symmetry.space_group_name_H-M   'P 1'
#
loop_
_entity.id
_entity.type
_entity.pdbx_description
1 polymer ?
#
loop_
_entity_poly.entity_id
_entity_poly.type
_entity_poly.pdbx_seq_one_letter_code
_entity_poly.pdbx_strand_id
1 'polypeptide(L)'
;MSWIDISVGSGSSGQGSSNNLLSGFINSLGNALSNASASGGLRGFPWKAGNENDQIVGYYDDPQGYYSVIKKFLAEKNYHSNERLKSAFERIINIQNRINQLNHEINAKENAINSLNNEINHLNQETEKQNQALNNLNQEIASINHEISANDNAINQEQEKLNALELQTNAKKEVLESLKKLEKLKQELKRLKNQSKWKKQFNFLTDNPPNVQAKQESALNRAGNKNALMNFFLTDPYAILPKGFIYEYHNPGKETYNALNAPNNMDGINNQFRVNALNQVLDNSYQKFLPGNDSFNSLGGMEQVKALKFYDLVINFNLGSENLESALFFKQISQYAKGLRLKILTAPSTNKDLKRLKKLENAINQEEERLKGKDLNALNQEIQKEQENALKLKESIKASQNHTETLKNAINQKEHAKNPIEQQKQNLERQKHEKEREKQNQESAKQEKEREKQNLNNKINAIGNERVTIKELGTKDNFLGIQTYFNDKGRERTYARAFFSDKNKSIKEYYEIETKIKNILGFYRIGQSDEVVLKRFLELSSQQQNEIAQLILQG
;
A
#
# COMPACT_ATOMS: atom_id res chain seq x y z
N MET A 1 -44.07 -43.44 25.75
CA MET A 1 -44.77 -42.64 26.78
C MET A 1 -45.05 -43.54 27.98
N SER A 2 -44.83 -43.04 29.20
CA SER A 2 -45.19 -43.74 30.44
C SER A 2 -46.70 -43.66 30.65
N TRP A 3 -47.32 -44.72 31.18
CA TRP A 3 -48.75 -44.76 31.52
C TRP A 3 -49.08 -44.05 32.84
N ILE A 4 -48.06 -43.70 33.61
CA ILE A 4 -48.17 -42.78 34.74
C ILE A 4 -47.80 -41.40 34.22
N ASP A 5 -48.58 -40.38 34.58
CA ASP A 5 -48.29 -39.01 34.22
C ASP A 5 -47.03 -38.53 34.95
N ILE A 6 -45.90 -38.55 34.22
CA ILE A 6 -44.61 -37.98 34.63
C ILE A 6 -44.53 -36.57 34.04
N SER A 7 -45.61 -35.81 34.11
CA SER A 7 -45.64 -34.41 33.71
C SER A 7 -44.78 -33.59 34.67
N VAL A 8 -43.51 -33.42 34.32
CA VAL A 8 -42.71 -32.28 34.77
C VAL A 8 -43.22 -31.06 34.01
N GLY A 9 -44.22 -30.37 34.57
CA GLY A 9 -44.59 -29.05 34.10
C GLY A 9 -43.35 -28.16 34.06
N SER A 10 -43.04 -27.62 32.89
CA SER A 10 -42.01 -26.61 32.70
C SER A 10 -42.48 -25.32 33.38
N GLY A 11 -42.30 -25.21 34.69
CA GLY A 11 -42.72 -24.06 35.48
C GLY A 11 -42.43 -24.30 36.95
N SER A 12 -41.57 -23.44 37.51
CA SER A 12 -41.42 -23.10 38.92
C SER A 12 -42.19 -23.95 39.95
N SER A 13 -41.45 -24.65 40.81
CA SER A 13 -41.83 -24.93 42.20
C SER A 13 -43.24 -25.50 42.43
N GLY A 14 -43.61 -26.57 41.71
CA GLY A 14 -44.81 -27.36 42.00
C GLY A 14 -44.44 -28.82 42.18
N GLN A 15 -44.42 -29.33 43.41
CA GLN A 15 -44.35 -30.77 43.70
C GLN A 15 -45.50 -31.47 42.96
N GLY A 16 -45.13 -32.25 41.94
CA GLY A 16 -46.05 -32.87 40.98
C GLY A 16 -47.11 -33.75 41.65
N SER A 17 -48.36 -33.55 41.20
CA SER A 17 -49.58 -34.24 41.61
C SER A 17 -49.49 -35.78 41.62
N SER A 18 -48.62 -36.38 40.79
CA SER A 18 -48.44 -37.83 40.67
C SER A 18 -47.67 -38.47 41.84
N ASN A 19 -46.74 -37.77 42.47
CA ASN A 19 -46.04 -38.28 43.66
C ASN A 19 -46.97 -38.36 44.88
N ASN A 20 -47.96 -37.46 44.96
CA ASN A 20 -48.98 -37.47 46.03
C ASN A 20 -50.02 -38.60 45.86
N LEU A 21 -50.22 -39.07 44.62
CA LEU A 21 -51.08 -40.22 44.31
C LEU A 21 -50.42 -41.54 44.69
N LEU A 22 -49.19 -41.76 44.22
CA LEU A 22 -48.45 -43.01 44.45
C LEU A 22 -48.06 -43.21 45.92
N SER A 23 -47.64 -42.14 46.60
CA SER A 23 -47.41 -42.18 48.05
C SER A 23 -48.72 -42.44 48.83
N GLY A 24 -49.83 -41.88 48.36
CA GLY A 24 -51.17 -42.19 48.88
C GLY A 24 -51.53 -43.67 48.75
N PHE A 25 -51.24 -44.27 47.60
CA PHE A 25 -51.46 -45.68 47.30
C PHE A 25 -50.63 -46.60 48.24
N ILE A 26 -49.34 -46.31 48.40
CA ILE A 26 -48.42 -47.07 49.27
C ILE A 26 -48.89 -47.03 50.73
N ASN A 27 -49.32 -45.86 51.22
CA ASN A 27 -49.84 -45.72 52.57
C ASN A 27 -51.14 -46.51 52.76
N SER A 28 -52.00 -46.51 51.73
CA SER A 28 -53.28 -47.23 51.77
C SER A 28 -53.08 -48.74 51.82
N LEU A 29 -52.16 -49.25 51.00
CA LEU A 29 -51.74 -50.64 51.06
C LEU A 29 -51.10 -50.98 52.41
N GLY A 30 -50.28 -50.09 52.98
CA GLY A 30 -49.71 -50.25 54.32
C GLY A 30 -50.78 -50.43 55.42
N ASN A 31 -51.89 -49.69 55.33
CA ASN A 31 -53.04 -49.85 56.23
C ASN A 31 -53.76 -51.18 56.01
N ALA A 32 -53.97 -51.61 54.76
CA ALA A 32 -54.58 -52.89 54.43
C ALA A 32 -53.75 -54.09 54.97
N LEU A 33 -52.43 -53.98 54.87
CA LEU A 33 -51.48 -54.96 55.43
C LEU A 33 -51.51 -55.00 56.96
N SER A 34 -51.64 -53.83 57.60
CA SER A 34 -51.79 -53.75 59.06
C SER A 34 -53.11 -54.35 59.54
N ASN A 35 -54.21 -54.17 58.79
CA ASN A 35 -55.52 -54.73 59.12
C ASN A 35 -55.57 -56.27 59.00
N ALA A 36 -54.73 -56.88 58.16
CA ALA A 36 -54.60 -58.34 58.10
C ALA A 36 -54.09 -58.95 59.42
N SER A 37 -53.38 -58.16 60.23
CA SER A 37 -52.80 -58.58 61.52
C SER A 37 -53.67 -58.30 62.75
N ALA A 38 -54.83 -57.65 62.59
CA ALA A 38 -55.70 -57.27 63.71
C ALA A 38 -56.53 -58.44 64.27
N SER A 39 -56.49 -58.64 65.58
CA SER A 39 -57.23 -59.70 66.30
C SER A 39 -58.69 -59.31 66.57
N GLY A 40 -59.51 -59.27 65.53
CA GLY A 40 -60.97 -59.09 65.64
C GLY A 40 -61.69 -60.03 64.69
N GLY A 41 -62.25 -61.13 65.19
CA GLY A 41 -63.03 -62.06 64.37
C GLY A 41 -63.98 -62.87 65.23
N LEU A 42 -65.15 -63.20 64.68
CA LEU A 42 -66.08 -64.14 65.29
C LEU A 42 -65.43 -65.53 65.32
N ARG A 43 -65.25 -66.09 66.51
CA ARG A 43 -64.61 -67.40 66.71
C ARG A 43 -65.37 -68.48 65.91
N GLY A 44 -64.69 -69.14 64.98
CA GLY A 44 -65.27 -70.17 64.12
C GLY A 44 -65.64 -69.72 62.71
N PHE A 45 -65.44 -68.45 62.35
CA PHE A 45 -65.61 -67.94 60.98
C PHE A 45 -64.32 -67.25 60.49
N PRO A 46 -64.02 -67.27 59.17
CA PRO A 46 -64.78 -67.94 58.12
C PRO A 46 -64.47 -69.45 58.05
N TRP A 47 -65.39 -70.23 57.49
CA TRP A 47 -65.13 -71.62 57.10
C TRP A 47 -65.72 -71.92 55.72
N LYS A 48 -65.11 -72.88 55.01
CA LYS A 48 -65.43 -73.18 53.61
C LYS A 48 -66.79 -73.88 53.51
N ALA A 49 -67.77 -73.23 52.88
CA ALA A 49 -69.05 -73.86 52.55
C ALA A 49 -68.92 -74.83 51.36
N GLY A 50 -68.06 -74.47 50.40
CA GLY A 50 -67.78 -75.28 49.21
C GLY A 50 -66.30 -75.21 48.81
N ASN A 51 -65.88 -74.10 48.21
CA ASN A 51 -64.50 -73.87 47.79
C ASN A 51 -63.88 -72.64 48.49
N GLU A 52 -62.67 -72.24 48.10
CA GLU A 52 -62.00 -71.08 48.70
C GLU A 52 -62.71 -69.74 48.41
N ASN A 53 -63.52 -69.69 47.35
CA ASN A 53 -64.32 -68.53 46.97
C ASN A 53 -65.74 -68.57 47.55
N ASP A 54 -66.02 -69.51 48.46
CA ASP A 54 -67.34 -69.71 49.03
C ASP A 54 -67.23 -70.02 50.53
N GLN A 55 -67.41 -68.98 51.35
CA GLN A 55 -67.19 -69.03 52.79
C GLN A 55 -68.48 -68.74 53.56
N ILE A 56 -68.70 -69.44 54.66
CA ILE A 56 -69.59 -68.94 55.71
C ILE A 56 -68.80 -67.98 56.59
N VAL A 57 -69.32 -66.76 56.76
CA VAL A 57 -68.59 -65.63 57.36
C VAL A 57 -69.20 -65.12 58.66
N GLY A 58 -70.34 -65.65 59.09
CA GLY A 58 -71.00 -65.27 60.33
C GLY A 58 -72.50 -65.55 60.28
N TYR A 59 -73.26 -64.85 61.11
CA TYR A 59 -74.72 -64.96 61.15
C TYR A 59 -75.38 -63.83 60.37
N TYR A 60 -76.38 -64.13 59.54
CA TYR A 60 -76.97 -63.17 58.60
C TYR A 60 -77.69 -61.99 59.28
N ASP A 61 -78.15 -62.17 60.51
CA ASP A 61 -78.75 -61.16 61.38
C ASP A 61 -77.72 -60.27 62.10
N ASP A 62 -76.41 -60.51 61.94
CA ASP A 62 -75.31 -59.68 62.45
C ASP A 62 -74.41 -59.14 61.32
N PRO A 63 -74.85 -58.10 60.58
CA PRO A 63 -74.07 -57.47 59.53
C PRO A 63 -72.69 -56.99 59.94
N GLN A 64 -72.60 -56.33 61.09
CA GLN A 64 -71.31 -55.81 61.57
C GLN A 64 -70.32 -56.94 61.83
N GLY A 65 -70.79 -58.04 62.41
CA GLY A 65 -69.99 -59.24 62.65
C GLY A 65 -69.46 -59.89 61.38
N TYR A 66 -70.34 -60.24 60.43
CA TYR A 66 -69.86 -60.93 59.22
C TYR A 66 -69.05 -60.04 58.28
N TYR A 67 -69.32 -58.73 58.21
CA TYR A 67 -68.47 -57.82 57.42
C TYR A 67 -67.06 -57.70 57.99
N SER A 68 -66.91 -57.74 59.32
CA SER A 68 -65.60 -57.78 59.97
C SER A 68 -64.81 -59.03 59.57
N VAL A 69 -65.47 -60.20 59.54
CA VAL A 69 -64.87 -61.47 59.11
C VAL A 69 -64.50 -61.45 57.63
N ILE A 70 -65.36 -60.92 56.75
CA ILE A 70 -65.07 -60.74 55.32
C ILE A 70 -63.83 -59.86 55.12
N LYS A 71 -63.77 -58.71 55.79
CA LYS A 71 -62.63 -57.77 55.70
C LYS A 71 -61.34 -58.44 56.10
N LYS A 72 -61.35 -59.18 57.21
CA LYS A 72 -60.18 -59.94 57.67
C LYS A 72 -59.76 -61.01 56.66
N PHE A 73 -60.71 -61.80 56.16
CA PHE A 73 -60.45 -62.84 55.16
C PHE A 73 -59.81 -62.27 53.89
N LEU A 74 -60.36 -61.17 53.36
CA LEU A 74 -59.80 -60.50 52.18
C LEU A 74 -58.41 -59.92 52.47
N ALA A 75 -58.18 -59.32 53.64
CA ALA A 75 -56.89 -58.79 54.03
C ALA A 75 -55.81 -59.89 54.12
N GLU A 76 -56.13 -61.05 54.70
CA GLU A 76 -55.25 -62.21 54.76
C GLU A 76 -54.97 -62.80 53.37
N LYS A 77 -56.02 -63.00 52.55
CA LYS A 77 -55.88 -63.60 51.21
C LYS A 77 -55.15 -62.69 50.23
N ASN A 78 -55.27 -61.38 50.38
CA ASN A 78 -54.63 -60.40 49.51
C ASN A 78 -53.28 -59.90 50.04
N TYR A 79 -52.81 -60.40 51.20
CA TYR A 79 -51.61 -59.89 51.85
C TYR A 79 -50.41 -59.81 50.88
N HIS A 80 -50.07 -60.93 50.23
CA HIS A 80 -48.94 -60.98 49.29
C HIS A 80 -49.16 -60.16 48.02
N SER A 81 -50.39 -60.07 47.53
CA SER A 81 -50.75 -59.25 46.37
C SER A 81 -50.63 -57.76 46.68
N ASN A 82 -51.05 -57.35 47.87
CA ASN A 82 -50.93 -55.98 48.37
C ASN A 82 -49.46 -55.60 48.61
N GLU A 83 -48.63 -56.49 49.19
CA GLU A 83 -47.19 -56.27 49.31
C GLU A 83 -46.54 -56.11 47.92
N ARG A 84 -46.93 -56.94 46.95
CA ARG A 84 -46.40 -56.85 45.58
C ARG A 84 -46.76 -55.53 44.91
N LEU A 85 -48.01 -55.06 45.06
CA LEU A 85 -48.42 -53.76 44.56
C LEU A 85 -47.66 -52.63 45.26
N LYS A 86 -47.53 -52.68 46.58
CA LYS A 86 -46.80 -51.68 47.38
C LYS A 86 -45.37 -51.55 46.88
N SER A 87 -44.66 -52.67 46.77
CA SER A 87 -43.29 -52.73 46.27
C SER A 87 -43.17 -52.19 44.83
N ALA A 88 -44.13 -52.52 43.96
CA ALA A 88 -44.13 -52.02 42.58
C ALA A 88 -44.28 -50.49 42.52
N PHE A 89 -45.18 -49.91 43.32
CA PHE A 89 -45.35 -48.46 43.37
C PHE A 89 -44.16 -47.75 44.02
N GLU A 90 -43.54 -48.31 45.05
CA GLU A 90 -42.28 -47.80 45.62
C GLU A 90 -41.16 -47.78 44.57
N ARG A 91 -41.01 -48.87 43.79
CA ARG A 91 -40.05 -48.94 42.68
C ARG A 91 -40.34 -47.88 41.61
N ILE A 92 -41.61 -47.67 41.26
CA ILE A 92 -42.02 -46.63 40.30
C ILE A 92 -41.65 -45.24 40.81
N ILE A 93 -41.93 -44.90 42.08
CA ILE A 93 -41.57 -43.60 42.67
C ILE A 93 -40.05 -43.39 42.60
N ASN A 94 -39.26 -44.40 42.95
CA ASN A 94 -37.80 -44.31 42.88
C ASN A 94 -37.32 -44.06 41.44
N ILE A 95 -37.92 -44.73 40.45
CA ILE A 95 -37.61 -44.49 39.04
C ILE A 95 -38.03 -43.06 38.61
N GLN A 96 -39.19 -42.56 39.05
CA GLN A 96 -39.63 -41.19 38.76
C GLN A 96 -38.68 -40.15 39.34
N ASN A 97 -38.23 -40.33 40.58
CA ASN A 97 -37.24 -39.46 41.20
C ASN A 97 -35.94 -39.42 40.40
N ARG A 98 -35.48 -40.59 39.91
CA ARG A 98 -34.31 -40.66 39.02
C ARG A 98 -34.56 -39.98 37.67
N ILE A 99 -35.73 -40.16 37.06
CA ILE A 99 -36.09 -39.47 35.81
C ILE A 99 -36.10 -37.94 35.99
N ASN A 100 -36.59 -37.44 37.12
CA ASN A 100 -36.57 -36.01 37.44
C ASN A 100 -35.13 -35.48 37.58
N GLN A 101 -34.25 -36.23 38.27
CA GLN A 101 -32.83 -35.91 38.33
C GLN A 101 -32.19 -35.88 36.93
N LEU A 102 -32.46 -36.90 36.11
CA LEU A 102 -31.98 -36.95 34.72
C LEU A 102 -32.46 -35.77 33.88
N ASN A 103 -33.71 -35.31 34.07
CA ASN A 103 -34.19 -34.10 33.38
C ASN A 103 -33.37 -32.87 33.76
N HIS A 104 -33.05 -32.70 35.05
CA HIS A 104 -32.17 -31.61 35.49
C HIS A 104 -30.75 -31.75 34.92
N GLU A 105 -30.18 -32.96 34.93
CA GLU A 105 -28.87 -33.24 34.32
C GLU A 105 -28.87 -32.92 32.81
N ILE A 106 -29.90 -33.34 32.07
CA ILE A 106 -30.08 -33.06 30.63
C ILE A 106 -30.18 -31.55 30.38
N ASN A 107 -31.01 -30.84 31.14
CA ASN A 107 -31.16 -29.38 31.00
C ASN A 107 -29.85 -28.64 31.31
N ALA A 108 -29.10 -29.07 32.32
CA ALA A 108 -27.79 -28.50 32.63
C ALA A 108 -26.79 -28.71 31.48
N LYS A 109 -26.79 -29.89 30.85
CA LYS A 109 -25.97 -30.18 29.66
C LYS A 109 -26.41 -29.33 28.46
N GLU A 110 -27.70 -29.15 28.25
CA GLU A 110 -28.23 -28.29 27.19
C GLU A 110 -27.81 -26.83 27.37
N ASN A 111 -27.88 -26.31 28.60
CA ASN A 111 -27.38 -24.96 28.90
C ASN A 111 -25.88 -24.84 28.65
N ALA A 112 -25.08 -25.85 29.01
CA ALA A 112 -23.65 -25.87 28.72
C ALA A 112 -23.36 -25.87 27.20
N ILE A 113 -24.10 -26.69 26.43
CA ILE A 113 -24.02 -26.70 24.96
C ILE A 113 -24.37 -25.32 24.37
N ASN A 114 -25.42 -24.68 24.87
CA ASN A 114 -25.82 -23.35 24.44
C ASN A 114 -24.75 -22.28 24.76
N SER A 115 -24.11 -22.36 25.93
CA SER A 115 -22.95 -21.49 26.26
C SER A 115 -21.81 -21.70 25.27
N LEU A 116 -21.44 -22.96 24.99
CA LEU A 116 -20.37 -23.28 24.04
C LEU A 116 -20.70 -22.80 22.62
N ASN A 117 -21.96 -22.91 22.18
CA ASN A 117 -22.39 -22.36 20.89
C ASN A 117 -22.21 -20.84 20.82
N ASN A 118 -22.53 -20.11 21.90
CA ASN A 118 -22.33 -18.66 21.97
C ASN A 118 -20.84 -18.30 21.94
N GLU A 119 -20.00 -19.03 22.66
CA GLU A 119 -18.54 -18.85 22.64
C GLU A 119 -17.95 -19.12 21.24
N ILE A 120 -18.37 -20.21 20.58
CA ILE A 120 -17.96 -20.53 19.20
C ILE A 120 -18.40 -19.43 18.22
N ASN A 121 -19.62 -18.90 18.38
CA ASN A 121 -20.11 -17.79 17.56
C ASN A 121 -19.29 -16.52 17.77
N HIS A 122 -18.91 -16.19 19.00
CA HIS A 122 -18.02 -15.08 19.28
C HIS A 122 -16.64 -15.28 18.64
N LEU A 123 -16.06 -16.47 18.76
CA LEU A 123 -14.78 -16.81 18.12
C LEU A 123 -14.86 -16.68 16.58
N ASN A 124 -15.96 -17.12 15.96
CA ASN A 124 -16.19 -16.93 14.52
C ASN A 124 -16.19 -15.45 14.12
N GLN A 125 -16.84 -14.58 14.92
CA GLN A 125 -16.85 -13.14 14.66
C GLN A 125 -15.45 -12.54 14.79
N GLU A 126 -14.67 -12.94 15.79
CA GLU A 126 -13.29 -12.48 15.95
C GLU A 126 -12.39 -12.95 14.80
N THR A 127 -12.52 -14.21 14.37
CA THR A 127 -11.81 -14.72 13.19
C THR A 127 -12.15 -13.90 11.93
N GLU A 128 -13.42 -13.52 11.75
CA GLU A 128 -13.84 -12.72 10.62
C GLU A 128 -13.26 -11.30 10.66
N LYS A 129 -13.15 -10.68 11.84
CA LYS A 129 -12.43 -9.41 11.99
C LYS A 129 -10.96 -9.52 11.58
N GLN A 130 -10.28 -10.61 11.93
CA GLN A 130 -8.89 -10.85 11.50
C GLN A 130 -8.81 -11.03 9.98
N ASN A 131 -9.75 -11.76 9.36
CA ASN A 131 -9.82 -11.90 7.90
C ASN A 131 -9.99 -10.54 7.20
N GLN A 132 -10.87 -9.69 7.73
CA GLN A 132 -11.08 -8.34 7.20
C GLN A 132 -9.80 -7.48 7.32
N ALA A 133 -9.11 -7.54 8.45
CA ALA A 133 -7.84 -6.84 8.63
C ALA A 133 -6.77 -7.30 7.64
N LEU A 134 -6.64 -8.61 7.39
CA LEU A 134 -5.74 -9.16 6.37
C LEU A 134 -6.13 -8.70 4.96
N ASN A 135 -7.42 -8.72 4.63
CA ASN A 135 -7.92 -8.27 3.33
C ASN A 135 -7.63 -6.78 3.09
N ASN A 136 -7.81 -5.93 4.10
CA ASN A 136 -7.46 -4.51 4.02
C ASN A 136 -5.96 -4.32 3.76
N LEU A 137 -5.10 -5.01 4.50
CA LEU A 137 -3.65 -4.96 4.26
C LEU A 137 -3.27 -5.44 2.85
N ASN A 138 -3.90 -6.51 2.36
CA ASN A 138 -3.69 -7.00 1.00
C ASN A 138 -4.11 -5.98 -0.06
N GLN A 139 -5.24 -5.28 0.14
CA GLN A 139 -5.71 -4.23 -0.76
C GLN A 139 -4.76 -3.02 -0.76
N GLU A 140 -4.29 -2.60 0.41
CA GLU A 140 -3.31 -1.51 0.53
C GLU A 140 -2.00 -1.85 -0.18
N ILE A 141 -1.49 -3.08 -0.01
CA ILE A 141 -0.29 -3.55 -0.70
C ILE A 141 -0.52 -3.59 -2.22
N ALA A 142 -1.68 -4.04 -2.68
CA ALA A 142 -2.02 -4.03 -4.11
C ALA A 142 -2.05 -2.58 -4.66
N SER A 143 -2.61 -1.63 -3.92
CA SER A 143 -2.62 -0.22 -4.28
C SER A 143 -1.20 0.36 -4.38
N ILE A 144 -0.33 0.06 -3.41
CA ILE A 144 1.07 0.52 -3.44
C ILE A 144 1.83 -0.13 -4.62
N ASN A 145 1.60 -1.41 -4.91
CA ASN A 145 2.18 -2.08 -6.08
C ASN A 145 1.76 -1.42 -7.40
N HIS A 146 0.51 -0.97 -7.52
CA HIS A 146 0.06 -0.19 -8.67
C HIS A 146 0.78 1.16 -8.78
N GLU A 147 0.98 1.85 -7.65
CA GLU A 147 1.73 3.11 -7.61
C GLU A 147 3.19 2.92 -8.01
N ILE A 148 3.86 1.89 -7.50
CA ILE A 148 5.23 1.51 -7.90
C ILE A 148 5.30 1.27 -9.40
N SER A 149 4.36 0.50 -9.96
CA SER A 149 4.32 0.19 -11.39
C SER A 149 4.12 1.46 -12.24
N ALA A 150 3.27 2.38 -11.79
CA ALA A 150 3.08 3.67 -12.46
C ALA A 150 4.35 4.53 -12.42
N ASN A 151 5.04 4.54 -11.28
CA ASN A 151 6.27 5.31 -11.10
C ASN A 151 7.44 4.74 -11.91
N ASP A 152 7.58 3.41 -11.96
CA ASP A 152 8.58 2.73 -12.81
C ASP A 152 8.38 3.09 -14.29
N ASN A 153 7.12 3.13 -14.76
CA ASN A 153 6.81 3.57 -16.12
C ASN A 153 7.18 5.04 -16.36
N ALA A 154 6.91 5.93 -15.40
CA ALA A 154 7.29 7.33 -15.50
C ALA A 154 8.82 7.52 -15.53
N ILE A 155 9.55 6.79 -14.67
CA ILE A 155 11.02 6.78 -14.65
C ILE A 155 11.57 6.31 -16.00
N ASN A 156 11.03 5.24 -16.58
CA ASN A 156 11.46 4.76 -17.90
C ASN A 156 11.27 5.82 -18.99
N GLN A 157 10.13 6.52 -19.00
CA GLN A 157 9.87 7.61 -19.95
C GLN A 157 10.82 8.80 -19.76
N GLU A 158 11.12 9.17 -18.51
CA GLU A 158 12.10 10.24 -18.23
C GLU A 158 13.51 9.85 -18.62
N GLN A 159 13.90 8.59 -18.41
CA GLN A 159 15.19 8.05 -18.81
C GLN A 159 15.36 8.04 -20.34
N GLU A 160 14.31 7.69 -21.10
CA GLU A 160 14.31 7.79 -22.56
C GLU A 160 14.48 9.23 -23.04
N LYS A 161 13.76 10.19 -22.43
CA LYS A 161 13.92 11.63 -22.72
C LYS A 161 15.33 12.12 -22.42
N LEU A 162 15.90 11.69 -21.30
CA LEU A 162 17.27 12.02 -20.91
C LEU A 162 18.28 11.48 -21.93
N ASN A 163 18.15 10.23 -22.33
CA ASN A 163 19.02 9.60 -23.33
C ASN A 163 18.95 10.34 -24.68
N ALA A 164 17.75 10.71 -25.13
CA ALA A 164 17.54 11.49 -26.35
C ALA A 164 18.19 12.88 -26.27
N LEU A 165 18.03 13.56 -25.13
CA LEU A 165 18.62 14.88 -24.87
C LEU A 165 20.16 14.82 -24.83
N GLU A 166 20.74 13.80 -24.19
CA GLU A 166 22.20 13.60 -24.16
C GLU A 166 22.76 13.31 -25.56
N LEU A 167 22.05 12.54 -26.39
CA LEU A 167 22.43 12.27 -27.78
C LEU A 167 22.42 13.56 -28.62
N GLN A 168 21.38 14.38 -28.50
CA GLN A 168 21.28 15.67 -29.17
C GLN A 168 22.39 16.64 -28.72
N THR A 169 22.64 16.70 -27.41
CA THR A 169 23.68 17.55 -26.82
C THR A 169 25.07 17.15 -27.34
N ASN A 170 25.35 15.84 -27.42
CA ASN A 170 26.63 15.34 -27.92
C ASN A 170 26.83 15.69 -29.41
N ALA A 171 25.80 15.52 -30.25
CA ALA A 171 25.83 15.94 -31.64
C ALA A 171 26.12 17.46 -31.78
N LYS A 172 25.50 18.30 -30.93
CA LYS A 172 25.77 19.75 -30.92
C LYS A 172 27.19 20.08 -30.45
N LYS A 173 27.75 19.34 -29.49
CA LYS A 173 29.16 19.51 -29.05
C LYS A 173 30.15 19.20 -30.16
N GLU A 174 29.94 18.15 -30.95
CA GLU A 174 30.78 17.83 -32.11
C GLU A 174 30.76 18.95 -33.17
N VAL A 175 29.58 19.54 -33.41
CA VAL A 175 29.43 20.71 -34.28
C VAL A 175 30.16 21.93 -33.70
N LEU A 176 30.07 22.16 -32.39
CA LEU A 176 30.78 23.26 -31.71
C LEU A 176 32.30 23.11 -31.82
N GLU A 177 32.84 21.90 -31.64
CA GLU A 177 34.27 21.64 -31.85
C GLU A 177 34.69 21.87 -33.29
N SER A 178 33.87 21.46 -34.25
CA SER A 178 34.11 21.68 -35.68
C SER A 178 34.14 23.17 -36.00
N LEU A 179 33.22 23.97 -35.45
CA LEU A 179 33.21 25.44 -35.57
C LEU A 179 34.47 26.08 -34.95
N LYS A 180 34.90 25.64 -33.77
CA LYS A 180 36.14 26.13 -33.13
C LYS A 180 37.39 25.80 -33.96
N LYS A 181 37.45 24.59 -34.54
CA LYS A 181 38.53 24.19 -35.47
C LYS A 181 38.52 25.08 -36.72
N LEU A 182 37.34 25.33 -37.29
CA LEU A 182 37.18 26.23 -38.44
C LEU A 182 37.67 27.65 -38.13
N GLU A 183 37.33 28.20 -36.96
CA GLU A 183 37.78 29.53 -36.55
C GLU A 183 39.31 29.62 -36.37
N LYS A 184 39.93 28.58 -35.80
CA LYS A 184 41.39 28.45 -35.75
C LYS A 184 42.01 28.40 -37.15
N LEU A 185 41.45 27.60 -38.07
CA LEU A 185 41.92 27.50 -39.45
C LEU A 185 41.79 28.84 -40.19
N LYS A 186 40.72 29.61 -39.97
CA LYS A 186 40.56 30.97 -40.50
C LYS A 186 41.63 31.93 -39.96
N GLN A 187 41.92 31.88 -38.66
CA GLN A 187 42.99 32.68 -38.07
C GLN A 187 44.37 32.29 -38.62
N GLU A 188 44.63 30.99 -38.81
CA GLU A 188 45.85 30.48 -39.42
C GLU A 188 45.97 30.93 -40.88
N LEU A 189 44.89 30.86 -41.67
CA LEU A 189 44.84 31.42 -43.02
C LEU A 189 45.12 32.92 -43.02
N LYS A 190 44.56 33.69 -42.08
CA LYS A 190 44.82 35.13 -41.94
C LYS A 190 46.28 35.41 -41.58
N ARG A 191 46.89 34.61 -40.69
CA ARG A 191 48.32 34.69 -40.34
C ARG A 191 49.20 34.36 -41.55
N LEU A 192 48.91 33.28 -42.26
CA LEU A 192 49.64 32.85 -43.46
C LEU A 192 49.47 33.85 -44.62
N LYS A 193 48.29 34.45 -44.80
CA LYS A 193 48.06 35.55 -45.76
C LYS A 193 48.84 36.80 -45.36
N ASN A 194 48.91 37.14 -44.07
CA ASN A 194 49.71 38.26 -43.57
C ASN A 194 51.22 38.00 -43.70
N GLN A 195 51.69 36.77 -43.46
CA GLN A 195 53.07 36.35 -43.74
C GLN A 195 53.37 36.35 -45.25
N SER A 196 52.38 35.99 -46.07
CA SER A 196 52.44 36.05 -47.54
C SER A 196 52.18 37.44 -48.12
N LYS A 197 52.12 38.52 -47.31
CA LYS A 197 52.11 39.91 -47.80
C LYS A 197 53.40 40.33 -48.54
N TRP A 198 54.32 39.40 -48.79
CA TRP A 198 55.27 39.49 -49.91
C TRP A 198 54.61 39.45 -51.29
N LYS A 199 53.29 39.26 -51.35
CA LYS A 199 52.45 39.47 -52.54
C LYS A 199 51.83 40.87 -52.58
N LYS A 200 52.53 41.92 -52.11
CA LYS A 200 52.49 43.14 -52.93
C LYS A 200 52.98 42.67 -54.30
N GLN A 201 52.20 42.87 -55.34
CA GLN A 201 52.82 43.03 -56.65
C GLN A 201 53.87 44.13 -56.44
N PHE A 202 55.12 43.74 -56.22
CA PHE A 202 56.22 44.62 -56.51
C PHE A 202 56.05 44.86 -58.01
N ASN A 203 55.47 46.00 -58.38
CA ASN A 203 55.74 46.57 -59.68
C ASN A 203 57.24 46.83 -59.66
N PHE A 204 57.99 45.81 -60.05
CA PHE A 204 59.36 45.96 -60.39
C PHE A 204 59.40 47.10 -61.40
N LEU A 205 60.24 48.12 -61.13
CA LEU A 205 60.77 48.98 -62.16
C LEU A 205 61.60 48.06 -63.08
N THR A 206 60.93 47.26 -63.90
CA THR A 206 61.53 46.58 -65.03
C THR A 206 61.72 47.65 -66.09
N ASP A 207 62.92 47.67 -66.64
CA ASP A 207 63.39 48.59 -67.67
C ASP A 207 62.31 48.85 -68.74
N ASN A 208 61.58 49.96 -68.60
CA ASN A 208 60.94 50.59 -69.75
C ASN A 208 62.07 51.35 -70.45
N PRO A 209 62.38 51.06 -71.74
CA PRO A 209 63.25 51.94 -72.49
C PRO A 209 62.62 53.35 -72.52
N PRO A 210 63.40 54.44 -72.49
CA PRO A 210 62.83 55.76 -72.67
C PRO A 210 62.17 55.78 -74.05
N ASN A 211 60.84 55.87 -74.08
CA ASN A 211 60.12 56.15 -75.32
C ASN A 211 60.36 57.62 -75.67
N VAL A 212 61.52 57.89 -76.27
CA VAL A 212 61.85 59.10 -77.01
C VAL A 212 61.04 59.04 -78.31
N GLN A 213 59.72 59.15 -78.22
CA GLN A 213 58.77 59.39 -79.32
C GLN A 213 57.33 59.35 -78.78
N ALA A 214 56.98 60.33 -77.94
CA ALA A 214 55.62 60.90 -77.91
C ALA A 214 55.58 62.09 -76.94
N LYS A 215 55.22 63.26 -77.49
CA LYS A 215 54.92 64.53 -76.80
C LYS A 215 56.08 65.46 -76.46
N GLN A 216 57.03 65.57 -77.40
CA GLN A 216 57.25 66.88 -78.02
C GLN A 216 56.13 67.07 -79.05
N GLU A 217 55.05 67.74 -78.64
CA GLU A 217 54.06 68.44 -79.47
C GLU A 217 52.84 68.73 -78.59
N SER A 218 52.89 69.85 -77.87
CA SER A 218 51.76 70.73 -77.52
C SER A 218 52.11 71.66 -76.34
N ALA A 219 53.29 72.30 -76.38
CA ALA A 219 53.64 73.40 -75.47
C ALA A 219 54.24 74.61 -76.20
N LEU A 220 53.98 74.73 -77.51
CA LEU A 220 54.08 75.97 -78.26
C LEU A 220 52.87 76.01 -79.22
N ASN A 221 52.22 77.17 -79.32
CA ASN A 221 51.00 77.47 -80.07
C ASN A 221 49.66 77.23 -79.34
N ARG A 222 49.41 78.05 -78.31
CA ARG A 222 48.18 78.85 -78.23
C ARG A 222 48.35 79.96 -77.19
N ALA A 223 48.85 81.09 -77.66
CA ALA A 223 48.65 82.37 -77.02
C ALA A 223 47.28 82.93 -77.44
N GLY A 224 46.62 83.65 -76.54
CA GLY A 224 45.58 84.63 -76.88
C GLY A 224 44.20 84.39 -76.27
N ASN A 225 43.99 84.74 -75.00
CA ASN A 225 43.16 85.90 -74.63
C ASN A 225 42.84 85.98 -73.12
N LYS A 226 43.14 87.17 -72.60
CA LYS A 226 42.72 87.90 -71.39
C LYS A 226 41.52 87.40 -70.55
N ASN A 227 41.61 87.80 -69.27
CA ASN A 227 40.55 88.05 -68.27
C ASN A 227 39.98 86.78 -67.58
N ALA A 228 39.68 86.75 -66.28
CA ALA A 228 39.77 87.72 -65.21
C ALA A 228 39.49 87.00 -63.87
N LEU A 229 40.05 87.55 -62.80
CA LEU A 229 39.44 87.76 -61.48
C LEU A 229 38.88 86.57 -60.66
N MET A 230 39.42 86.53 -59.44
CA MET A 230 38.70 86.52 -58.16
C MET A 230 38.48 85.19 -57.40
N ASN A 231 38.88 85.31 -56.13
CA ASN A 231 38.22 84.85 -54.90
C ASN A 231 38.55 83.46 -54.36
N PHE A 232 38.71 83.30 -53.05
CA PHE A 232 39.10 84.18 -51.95
C PHE A 232 39.39 83.22 -50.79
N PHE A 233 40.27 83.65 -49.90
CA PHE A 233 40.61 83.11 -48.57
C PHE A 233 39.53 82.30 -47.82
N LEU A 234 39.99 81.40 -46.94
CA LEU A 234 39.63 81.25 -45.50
C LEU A 234 40.32 79.96 -44.95
N THR A 235 41.52 80.05 -44.37
CA THR A 235 41.84 80.02 -42.91
C THR A 235 41.48 78.73 -42.17
N ASP A 236 42.49 78.00 -41.67
CA ASP A 236 42.86 77.95 -40.23
C ASP A 236 44.23 77.24 -40.02
N PRO A 237 45.26 77.91 -39.47
CA PRO A 237 46.63 77.40 -39.33
C PRO A 237 47.00 76.85 -37.92
N TYR A 238 46.08 76.24 -37.18
CA TYR A 238 46.39 75.68 -35.84
C TYR A 238 46.02 74.21 -35.62
N ALA A 239 46.59 73.31 -36.42
CA ALA A 239 46.57 71.88 -36.12
C ALA A 239 47.95 71.21 -36.21
N ILE A 240 48.72 71.42 -35.13
CA ILE A 240 49.49 70.39 -34.41
C ILE A 240 50.83 69.96 -35.05
N LEU A 241 51.88 70.74 -34.78
CA LEU A 241 53.23 70.21 -34.52
C LEU A 241 53.30 69.72 -33.06
N PRO A 242 54.06 68.65 -32.74
CA PRO A 242 54.37 68.32 -31.34
C PRO A 242 55.29 69.37 -30.73
N LYS A 243 54.93 69.84 -29.52
CA LYS A 243 55.76 70.68 -28.66
C LYS A 243 57.02 69.91 -28.19
N GLY A 244 58.17 70.56 -28.25
CA GLY A 244 59.35 70.19 -27.46
C GLY A 244 60.67 70.51 -28.14
N PHE A 245 61.25 71.68 -27.83
CA PHE A 245 62.66 71.90 -27.41
C PHE A 245 63.21 73.32 -27.68
N ILE A 246 62.52 74.19 -28.44
CA ILE A 246 63.04 75.56 -28.75
C ILE A 246 62.24 76.69 -28.06
N TYR A 247 61.06 76.41 -27.50
CA TYR A 247 60.18 77.44 -26.93
C TYR A 247 60.23 77.61 -25.40
N GLU A 248 61.17 76.97 -24.70
CA GLU A 248 61.20 76.98 -23.23
C GLU A 248 62.33 77.80 -22.60
N TYR A 249 63.22 78.41 -23.40
CA TYR A 249 64.39 79.16 -22.87
C TYR A 249 64.37 80.70 -23.10
N HIS A 250 63.48 81.26 -23.93
CA HIS A 250 63.51 82.71 -24.26
C HIS A 250 62.12 83.38 -24.37
N ASN A 251 61.23 83.18 -23.38
CA ASN A 251 59.93 83.86 -23.33
C ASN A 251 59.92 85.02 -22.28
N PRO A 252 59.59 86.27 -22.63
CA PRO A 252 59.72 87.48 -21.77
C PRO A 252 58.76 87.65 -20.58
N GLY A 253 58.24 86.56 -20.01
CA GLY A 253 57.28 86.60 -18.89
C GLY A 253 57.70 85.80 -17.64
N LYS A 254 58.95 85.34 -17.57
CA LYS A 254 59.50 84.65 -16.38
C LYS A 254 60.48 85.56 -15.66
N GLU A 255 60.51 85.49 -14.33
CA GLU A 255 61.37 86.30 -13.45
C GLU A 255 62.89 86.12 -13.70
N THR A 256 63.30 85.13 -14.50
CA THR A 256 64.69 84.96 -14.97
C THR A 256 65.00 85.70 -16.28
N TYR A 257 64.06 86.47 -16.82
CA TYR A 257 64.22 87.25 -18.04
C TYR A 257 65.01 88.54 -17.79
N ASN A 258 66.26 88.58 -18.25
CA ASN A 258 67.12 89.75 -18.14
C ASN A 258 66.88 90.72 -19.32
N ALA A 259 66.02 91.72 -19.09
CA ALA A 259 65.63 92.73 -20.07
C ALA A 259 66.79 93.61 -20.58
N LEU A 260 67.95 93.61 -19.92
CA LEU A 260 69.13 94.39 -20.34
C LEU A 260 69.92 93.76 -21.51
N ASN A 261 69.61 92.52 -21.90
CA ASN A 261 70.30 91.81 -22.99
C ASN A 261 69.39 91.41 -24.17
N ALA A 262 68.22 92.04 -24.32
CA ALA A 262 67.32 91.84 -25.46
C ALA A 262 67.75 92.71 -26.67
N PRO A 263 68.06 92.16 -27.86
CA PRO A 263 68.63 92.94 -28.98
C PRO A 263 67.61 93.86 -29.67
N ASN A 264 67.97 95.14 -29.86
CA ASN A 264 67.19 96.19 -30.57
C ASN A 264 67.70 96.37 -32.00
N ASN A 265 66.80 96.58 -32.96
CA ASN A 265 67.05 96.39 -34.40
C ASN A 265 67.56 97.64 -35.14
N MET A 266 67.86 98.74 -34.43
CA MET A 266 68.25 100.04 -35.00
C MET A 266 69.73 100.43 -34.76
N ASP A 267 70.52 99.58 -34.09
CA ASP A 267 71.94 99.87 -33.73
C ASP A 267 72.98 99.39 -34.77
N GLY A 268 72.58 98.85 -35.93
CA GLY A 268 73.48 98.21 -36.90
C GLY A 268 74.07 99.10 -38.01
N ILE A 269 73.65 100.37 -38.14
CA ILE A 269 74.01 101.23 -39.30
C ILE A 269 75.16 102.23 -38.99
N ASN A 270 75.51 102.48 -37.72
CA ASN A 270 76.51 103.49 -37.33
C ASN A 270 77.79 102.92 -36.68
N ASN A 271 78.14 101.65 -36.89
CA ASN A 271 79.40 101.05 -36.45
C ASN A 271 79.73 101.26 -34.94
N GLN A 272 78.69 101.30 -34.11
CA GLN A 272 78.74 101.09 -32.67
C GLN A 272 77.83 99.89 -32.37
N PHE A 273 78.39 98.68 -32.25
CA PHE A 273 77.76 97.38 -31.94
C PHE A 273 76.25 97.20 -32.21
N ARG A 274 75.89 96.18 -33.02
CA ARG A 274 74.94 95.09 -32.67
C ARG A 274 74.56 94.27 -33.90
N VAL A 275 75.13 93.08 -34.04
CA VAL A 275 74.62 92.02 -34.95
C VAL A 275 74.94 90.66 -34.33
N ASN A 276 74.25 90.27 -33.25
CA ASN A 276 73.08 89.38 -33.21
C ASN A 276 73.09 88.22 -34.23
N ALA A 277 73.15 87.00 -33.68
CA ALA A 277 73.40 85.72 -34.34
C ALA A 277 72.35 85.30 -35.38
N LEU A 278 71.21 86.00 -35.49
CA LEU A 278 70.22 85.73 -36.52
C LEU A 278 70.66 86.17 -37.93
N ASN A 279 71.61 87.11 -38.06
CA ASN A 279 72.13 87.59 -39.36
C ASN A 279 73.44 86.92 -39.82
N GLN A 280 74.12 86.13 -38.98
CA GLN A 280 75.22 85.27 -39.46
C GLN A 280 74.73 83.90 -39.95
N VAL A 281 73.51 83.49 -39.56
CA VAL A 281 72.89 82.24 -40.04
C VAL A 281 72.18 82.44 -41.39
N LEU A 282 71.92 83.69 -41.80
CA LEU A 282 71.22 83.99 -43.06
C LEU A 282 72.06 84.66 -44.16
N ASP A 283 73.34 85.03 -43.94
CA ASP A 283 74.07 85.82 -44.96
C ASP A 283 75.59 85.57 -45.15
N ASN A 284 76.10 84.37 -44.89
CA ASN A 284 77.30 83.89 -45.62
C ASN A 284 77.17 82.41 -45.97
N SER A 285 76.24 82.16 -46.87
CA SER A 285 76.56 81.53 -48.16
C SER A 285 77.57 80.38 -48.14
N TYR A 286 77.05 79.17 -47.96
CA TYR A 286 77.44 77.99 -48.76
C TYR A 286 77.11 78.18 -50.27
N GLN A 287 76.82 79.40 -50.72
CA GLN A 287 76.87 79.91 -52.09
C GLN A 287 78.21 80.58 -52.45
N LYS A 288 79.18 80.72 -51.51
CA LYS A 288 80.59 81.06 -51.82
C LYS A 288 81.47 79.86 -52.18
N PHE A 289 80.95 78.64 -52.04
CA PHE A 289 81.64 77.39 -52.40
C PHE A 289 80.82 76.55 -53.40
N LEU A 290 80.05 77.23 -54.26
CA LEU A 290 79.35 76.62 -55.40
C LEU A 290 79.81 77.28 -56.71
N PRO A 291 79.83 76.49 -57.80
CA PRO A 291 80.59 76.78 -59.03
C PRO A 291 80.10 78.05 -59.73
N GLY A 292 81.03 78.95 -60.07
CA GLY A 292 80.74 80.22 -60.74
C GLY A 292 81.40 81.47 -60.16
N ASN A 293 82.38 81.34 -59.26
CA ASN A 293 83.21 82.45 -58.78
C ASN A 293 84.67 82.21 -59.20
N ASP A 294 85.09 82.84 -60.30
CA ASP A 294 86.32 82.54 -61.06
C ASP A 294 87.63 82.93 -60.36
N SER A 295 87.58 83.64 -59.22
CA SER A 295 88.80 84.25 -58.66
C SER A 295 89.53 83.42 -57.59
N PHE A 296 88.98 82.30 -57.08
CA PHE A 296 89.56 81.58 -55.93
C PHE A 296 89.34 80.03 -55.91
N ASN A 297 89.35 79.36 -57.07
CA ASN A 297 89.27 77.90 -57.15
C ASN A 297 90.64 77.26 -57.47
N SER A 298 91.39 76.88 -56.44
CA SER A 298 92.67 76.14 -56.56
C SER A 298 92.49 74.61 -56.66
N LEU A 299 91.26 74.12 -56.82
CA LEU A 299 90.92 72.69 -56.99
C LEU A 299 89.84 72.46 -58.06
N GLY A 300 89.78 73.34 -59.09
CA GLY A 300 88.81 73.31 -60.19
C GLY A 300 88.92 72.14 -61.19
N GLY A 301 89.48 71.01 -60.77
CA GLY A 301 89.67 69.83 -61.62
C GLY A 301 89.58 68.47 -60.92
N MET A 302 89.11 68.39 -59.66
CA MET A 302 89.00 67.10 -58.96
C MET A 302 87.62 66.92 -58.30
N GLU A 303 86.78 66.09 -58.92
CA GLU A 303 85.53 65.57 -58.32
C GLU A 303 85.85 64.69 -57.10
N GLN A 304 85.61 65.21 -55.90
CA GLN A 304 85.52 64.37 -54.70
C GLN A 304 84.19 63.60 -54.72
N VAL A 305 84.28 62.30 -55.00
CA VAL A 305 83.15 61.36 -55.00
C VAL A 305 82.54 61.27 -53.60
N LYS A 306 81.32 61.78 -53.46
CA LYS A 306 80.48 61.71 -52.26
C LYS A 306 80.18 60.23 -51.92
N ALA A 307 80.24 59.88 -50.64
CA ALA A 307 79.97 58.54 -50.11
C ALA A 307 78.71 57.87 -50.72
N LEU A 308 78.89 56.65 -51.25
CA LEU A 308 77.84 55.82 -51.86
C LEU A 308 76.73 55.52 -50.82
N LYS A 309 75.45 55.79 -51.17
CA LYS A 309 74.27 55.36 -50.40
C LYS A 309 73.82 53.97 -50.85
N PHE A 310 73.47 53.09 -49.92
CA PHE A 310 72.94 51.75 -50.20
C PHE A 310 71.44 51.81 -50.53
N TYR A 311 71.02 51.09 -51.57
CA TYR A 311 69.62 50.71 -51.79
C TYR A 311 69.53 49.19 -51.90
N ASP A 312 68.61 48.58 -51.15
CA ASP A 312 68.35 47.15 -51.24
C ASP A 312 67.52 46.86 -52.51
N LEU A 313 68.12 46.18 -53.49
CA LEU A 313 67.44 45.71 -54.70
C LEU A 313 67.22 44.20 -54.58
N VAL A 314 65.98 43.78 -54.32
CA VAL A 314 65.60 42.37 -54.24
C VAL A 314 65.23 41.87 -55.63
N ILE A 315 65.97 40.91 -56.18
CA ILE A 315 65.70 40.33 -57.51
C ILE A 315 65.23 38.88 -57.30
N ASN A 316 64.06 38.54 -57.83
CA ASN A 316 63.57 37.16 -57.84
C ASN A 316 63.98 36.48 -59.16
N PHE A 317 64.83 35.46 -59.08
CA PHE A 317 65.31 34.70 -60.24
C PHE A 317 65.31 33.21 -59.93
N ASN A 318 65.21 32.39 -60.98
CA ASN A 318 65.23 30.93 -60.85
C ASN A 318 66.69 30.46 -60.68
N LEU A 319 66.98 29.70 -59.61
CA LEU A 319 68.33 29.32 -59.16
C LEU A 319 69.11 28.37 -60.11
N GLY A 320 68.59 28.10 -61.32
CA GLY A 320 69.18 27.15 -62.28
C GLY A 320 69.50 27.71 -63.66
N SER A 321 69.57 29.03 -63.83
CA SER A 321 69.94 29.66 -65.12
C SER A 321 71.46 29.87 -65.20
N GLU A 322 72.12 29.27 -66.19
CA GLU A 322 73.57 29.41 -66.45
C GLU A 322 74.00 30.87 -66.70
N ASN A 323 73.07 31.75 -67.10
CA ASN A 323 73.35 33.16 -67.40
C ASN A 323 73.12 34.11 -66.21
N LEU A 324 72.85 33.58 -65.02
CA LEU A 324 72.48 34.36 -63.84
C LEU A 324 73.62 35.24 -63.32
N GLU A 325 74.83 34.70 -63.23
CA GLU A 325 76.00 35.45 -62.77
C GLU A 325 76.32 36.62 -63.71
N SER A 326 76.24 36.39 -65.02
CA SER A 326 76.46 37.43 -66.03
C SER A 326 75.40 38.54 -65.93
N ALA A 327 74.12 38.19 -65.77
CA ALA A 327 73.04 39.17 -65.64
C ALA A 327 73.16 40.01 -64.35
N LEU A 328 73.54 39.39 -63.23
CA LEU A 328 73.76 40.08 -61.96
C LEU A 328 75.00 40.98 -62.01
N PHE A 329 76.08 40.53 -62.67
CA PHE A 329 77.29 41.30 -62.91
C PHE A 329 77.03 42.56 -63.74
N PHE A 330 76.35 42.44 -64.90
CA PHE A 330 76.03 43.60 -65.74
C PHE A 330 75.07 44.58 -65.04
N LYS A 331 74.12 44.09 -64.24
CA LYS A 331 73.25 44.96 -63.43
C LYS A 331 74.00 45.67 -62.31
N GLN A 332 74.98 45.01 -61.69
CA GLN A 332 75.79 45.64 -60.67
C GLN A 332 76.67 46.74 -61.28
N ILE A 333 77.24 46.52 -62.46
CA ILE A 333 77.98 47.54 -63.21
C ILE A 333 77.07 48.72 -63.61
N SER A 334 75.85 48.46 -64.09
CA SER A 334 74.93 49.54 -64.49
C SER A 334 74.46 50.43 -63.32
N GLN A 335 74.44 49.89 -62.10
CA GLN A 335 74.09 50.63 -60.90
C GLN A 335 75.32 51.33 -60.26
N TYR A 336 76.52 50.75 -60.40
CA TYR A 336 77.76 51.44 -60.05
C TYR A 336 77.98 52.70 -60.89
N ALA A 337 77.66 52.67 -62.19
CA ALA A 337 77.70 53.85 -63.06
C ALA A 337 76.74 54.97 -62.61
N LYS A 338 75.74 54.65 -61.78
CA LYS A 338 74.81 55.61 -61.17
C LYS A 338 75.20 56.00 -59.73
N GLY A 339 76.37 55.58 -59.25
CA GLY A 339 76.86 55.86 -57.90
C GLY A 339 76.16 55.04 -56.80
N LEU A 340 75.70 53.81 -57.09
CA LEU A 340 74.97 52.95 -56.17
C LEU A 340 75.61 51.55 -56.05
N ARG A 341 75.59 50.94 -54.85
CA ARG A 341 76.05 49.55 -54.62
C ARG A 341 74.86 48.62 -54.37
N LEU A 342 74.82 47.48 -55.07
CA LEU A 342 73.73 46.51 -55.04
C LEU A 342 73.90 45.50 -53.88
N LYS A 343 72.84 45.26 -53.09
CA LYS A 343 72.75 44.14 -52.13
C LYS A 343 71.67 43.17 -52.61
N ILE A 344 72.08 41.98 -53.04
CA ILE A 344 71.18 40.94 -53.58
C ILE A 344 70.63 40.13 -52.40
N LEU A 345 69.31 40.14 -52.22
CA LEU A 345 68.61 39.26 -51.29
C LEU A 345 67.91 38.14 -52.08
N THR A 346 68.41 36.91 -51.98
CA THR A 346 67.78 35.72 -52.57
C THR A 346 66.61 35.24 -51.71
N ALA A 347 65.42 35.14 -52.30
CA ALA A 347 64.25 34.52 -51.67
C ALA A 347 63.84 33.27 -52.48
N PRO A 348 63.76 32.06 -51.88
CA PRO A 348 63.32 30.87 -52.58
C PRO A 348 61.84 30.99 -53.01
N SER A 349 61.53 30.61 -54.26
CA SER A 349 60.17 30.70 -54.82
C SER A 349 59.17 29.76 -54.12
N THR A 350 58.03 30.32 -53.72
CA THR A 350 57.03 29.81 -52.78
C THR A 350 55.96 28.86 -53.37
N ASN A 351 56.29 28.00 -54.33
CA ASN A 351 55.26 27.16 -54.99
C ASN A 351 54.65 26.09 -54.05
N LYS A 352 55.44 25.61 -53.07
CA LYS A 352 54.99 24.66 -52.03
C LYS A 352 54.04 25.33 -51.02
N ASP A 353 54.32 26.58 -50.65
CA ASP A 353 53.49 27.36 -49.72
C ASP A 353 52.17 27.80 -50.38
N LEU A 354 52.19 28.09 -51.68
CA LEU A 354 50.99 28.45 -52.45
C LEU A 354 50.04 27.27 -52.64
N LYS A 355 50.56 26.05 -52.87
CA LYS A 355 49.76 24.81 -52.87
C LYS A 355 49.18 24.52 -51.49
N ARG A 356 49.95 24.77 -50.42
CA ARG A 356 49.49 24.60 -49.02
C ARG A 356 48.37 25.59 -48.68
N LEU A 357 48.49 26.85 -49.11
CA LEU A 357 47.44 27.88 -48.99
C LEU A 357 46.17 27.52 -49.74
N LYS A 358 46.26 27.13 -51.02
CA LYS A 358 45.08 26.69 -51.81
C LYS A 358 44.38 25.49 -51.18
N LYS A 359 45.15 24.52 -50.68
CA LYS A 359 44.58 23.33 -50.01
C LYS A 359 43.86 23.71 -48.71
N LEU A 360 44.44 24.63 -47.92
CA LEU A 360 43.84 25.16 -46.70
C LEU A 360 42.56 25.95 -47.00
N GLU A 361 42.58 26.79 -48.04
CA GLU A 361 41.44 27.63 -48.46
C GLU A 361 40.27 26.77 -48.98
N ASN A 362 40.55 25.72 -49.75
CA ASN A 362 39.53 24.76 -50.18
C ASN A 362 38.93 23.97 -49.00
N ALA A 363 39.76 23.55 -48.04
CA ALA A 363 39.29 22.85 -46.84
C ALA A 363 38.42 23.77 -45.94
N ILE A 364 38.79 25.05 -45.83
CA ILE A 364 37.98 26.05 -45.11
C ILE A 364 36.64 26.27 -45.81
N ASN A 365 36.61 26.43 -47.14
CA ASN A 365 35.36 26.61 -47.88
C ASN A 365 34.41 25.41 -47.75
N GLN A 366 34.94 24.18 -47.78
CA GLN A 366 34.15 22.96 -47.59
C GLN A 366 33.56 22.88 -46.18
N GLU A 367 34.33 23.22 -45.14
CA GLU A 367 33.83 23.25 -43.76
C GLU A 367 32.88 24.43 -43.49
N GLU A 368 33.09 25.59 -44.13
CA GLU A 368 32.16 26.73 -44.06
C GLU A 368 30.80 26.41 -44.68
N GLU A 369 30.78 25.75 -45.84
CA GLU A 369 29.53 25.28 -46.48
C GLU A 369 28.82 24.25 -45.60
N ARG A 370 29.56 23.31 -44.99
CA ARG A 370 28.99 22.29 -44.08
C ARG A 370 28.40 22.88 -42.80
N LEU A 371 28.96 23.98 -42.29
CA LEU A 371 28.58 24.61 -41.02
C LEU A 371 27.77 25.91 -41.20
N LYS A 372 27.31 26.19 -42.42
CA LYS A 372 26.63 27.43 -42.80
C LYS A 372 25.36 27.66 -41.96
N GLY A 373 25.18 28.90 -41.48
CA GLY A 373 24.01 29.31 -40.69
C GLY A 373 24.04 28.96 -39.20
N LYS A 374 25.14 28.39 -38.68
CA LYS A 374 25.28 28.05 -37.25
C LYS A 374 26.15 29.08 -36.52
N ASP A 375 25.56 29.79 -35.56
CA ASP A 375 26.29 30.74 -34.70
C ASP A 375 26.89 30.04 -33.47
N LEU A 376 28.15 30.34 -33.19
CA LEU A 376 28.92 29.77 -32.08
C LEU A 376 28.32 30.15 -30.72
N ASN A 377 27.85 31.39 -30.58
CA ASN A 377 27.29 31.89 -29.32
C ASN A 377 25.90 31.31 -29.05
N ALA A 378 25.04 31.26 -30.08
CA ALA A 378 23.74 30.61 -29.98
C ALA A 378 23.86 29.12 -29.64
N LEU A 379 24.79 28.38 -30.28
CA LEU A 379 25.00 26.96 -30.02
C LEU A 379 25.53 26.70 -28.59
N ASN A 380 26.41 27.57 -28.08
CA ASN A 380 26.88 27.48 -26.68
C ASN A 380 25.72 27.69 -25.69
N GLN A 381 24.84 28.67 -25.93
CA GLN A 381 23.69 28.93 -25.08
C GLN A 381 22.68 27.77 -25.10
N GLU A 382 22.44 27.17 -26.28
CA GLU A 382 21.59 25.99 -26.40
C GLU A 382 22.17 24.78 -25.64
N ILE A 383 23.47 24.51 -25.78
CA ILE A 383 24.13 23.41 -25.05
C ILE A 383 24.02 23.62 -23.53
N GLN A 384 24.19 24.86 -23.04
CA GLN A 384 24.03 25.17 -21.61
C GLN A 384 22.61 24.91 -21.13
N LYS A 385 21.59 25.34 -21.90
CA LYS A 385 20.17 25.08 -21.57
C LYS A 385 19.85 23.59 -21.57
N GLU A 386 20.34 22.84 -22.55
CA GLU A 386 20.15 21.39 -22.63
C GLU A 386 20.83 20.66 -21.46
N GLN A 387 22.02 21.11 -21.04
CA GLN A 387 22.70 20.59 -19.86
C GLN A 387 21.92 20.86 -18.56
N GLU A 388 21.36 22.05 -18.40
CA GLU A 388 20.51 22.38 -17.24
C GLU A 388 19.24 21.53 -17.23
N ASN A 389 18.60 21.35 -18.38
CA ASN A 389 17.42 20.48 -18.53
C ASN A 389 17.73 19.01 -18.24
N ALA A 390 18.89 18.51 -18.69
CA ALA A 390 19.34 17.16 -18.39
C ALA A 390 19.59 16.97 -16.89
N LEU A 391 20.11 18.00 -16.20
CA LEU A 391 20.35 17.97 -14.76
C LEU A 391 19.04 17.93 -13.98
N LYS A 392 18.05 18.75 -14.36
CA LYS A 392 16.68 18.71 -13.81
C LYS A 392 16.00 17.35 -14.02
N LEU A 393 16.16 16.74 -15.20
CA LEU A 393 15.66 15.39 -15.47
C LEU A 393 16.34 14.32 -14.59
N LYS A 394 17.66 14.40 -14.41
CA LYS A 394 18.39 13.48 -13.51
C LYS A 394 17.94 13.60 -12.06
N GLU A 395 17.67 14.83 -11.60
CA GLU A 395 17.12 15.07 -10.27
C GLU A 395 15.69 14.53 -10.12
N SER A 396 14.84 14.72 -11.14
CA SER A 396 13.48 14.14 -11.21
C SER A 396 13.49 12.61 -11.12
N ILE A 397 14.29 11.96 -11.96
CA ILE A 397 14.44 10.49 -11.98
C ILE A 397 14.91 10.00 -10.60
N LYS A 398 15.90 10.66 -10.00
CA LYS A 398 16.40 10.29 -8.67
C LYS A 398 15.35 10.45 -7.59
N ALA A 399 14.54 11.51 -7.64
CA ALA A 399 13.44 11.73 -6.71
C ALA A 399 12.38 10.61 -6.84
N SER A 400 11.99 10.27 -8.07
CA SER A 400 11.04 9.18 -8.34
C SER A 400 11.59 7.81 -7.91
N GLN A 401 12.87 7.53 -8.12
CA GLN A 401 13.53 6.31 -7.63
C GLN A 401 13.51 6.23 -6.09
N ASN A 402 13.83 7.34 -5.41
CA ASN A 402 13.76 7.40 -3.94
C ASN A 402 12.33 7.17 -3.44
N HIS A 403 11.32 7.79 -4.08
CA HIS A 403 9.91 7.56 -3.75
C HIS A 403 9.53 6.08 -3.91
N THR A 404 9.98 5.44 -4.99
CA THR A 404 9.75 4.00 -5.23
C THR A 404 10.34 3.13 -4.13
N GLU A 405 11.56 3.43 -3.67
CA GLU A 405 12.17 2.72 -2.54
C GLU A 405 11.40 2.95 -1.22
N THR A 406 10.86 4.15 -0.99
CA THR A 406 9.97 4.41 0.15
C THR A 406 8.70 3.55 0.07
N LEU A 407 8.07 3.45 -1.10
CA LEU A 407 6.90 2.60 -1.31
C LEU A 407 7.20 1.11 -1.10
N LYS A 408 8.35 0.61 -1.58
CA LYS A 408 8.80 -0.78 -1.32
C LYS A 408 8.99 -1.05 0.16
N ASN A 409 9.59 -0.11 0.89
CA ASN A 409 9.73 -0.21 2.34
C ASN A 409 8.37 -0.22 3.06
N ALA A 410 7.40 0.57 2.59
CA ALA A 410 6.04 0.55 3.11
C ALA A 410 5.33 -0.80 2.87
N ILE A 411 5.54 -1.44 1.71
CA ILE A 411 5.06 -2.81 1.46
C ILE A 411 5.66 -3.79 2.46
N ASN A 412 6.99 -3.77 2.65
CA ASN A 412 7.66 -4.66 3.59
C ASN A 412 7.12 -4.51 5.02
N GLN A 413 6.87 -3.27 5.47
CA GLN A 413 6.25 -3.01 6.77
C GLN A 413 4.84 -3.59 6.87
N LYS A 414 4.02 -3.44 5.83
CA LYS A 414 2.65 -3.99 5.80
C LYS A 414 2.63 -5.52 5.72
N GLU A 415 3.56 -6.15 4.99
CA GLU A 415 3.73 -7.61 5.00
C GLU A 415 4.12 -8.11 6.40
N HIS A 416 5.06 -7.44 7.06
CA HIS A 416 5.41 -7.79 8.45
C HIS A 416 4.22 -7.62 9.42
N ALA A 417 3.33 -6.65 9.17
CA ALA A 417 2.12 -6.45 9.97
C ALA A 417 1.08 -7.58 9.80
N LYS A 418 1.14 -8.40 8.74
CA LYS A 418 0.25 -9.56 8.58
C LYS A 418 0.59 -10.70 9.54
N ASN A 419 1.87 -10.90 9.85
CA ASN A 419 2.33 -12.00 10.71
C ASN A 419 1.59 -12.09 12.06
N PRO A 420 1.50 -11.01 12.88
CA PRO A 420 0.77 -11.09 14.15
C PRO A 420 -0.73 -11.34 13.98
N ILE A 421 -1.35 -10.81 12.91
CA ILE A 421 -2.77 -11.01 12.60
C ILE A 421 -3.04 -12.49 12.25
N GLU A 422 -2.16 -13.09 11.46
CA GLU A 422 -2.26 -14.48 11.04
C GLU A 422 -2.00 -15.45 12.20
N GLN A 423 -1.04 -15.13 13.08
CA GLN A 423 -0.84 -15.86 14.34
C GLN A 423 -2.06 -15.78 15.24
N GLN A 424 -2.65 -14.59 15.40
CA GLN A 424 -3.85 -14.40 16.21
C GLN A 424 -5.02 -15.21 15.64
N LYS A 425 -5.20 -15.21 14.31
CA LYS A 425 -6.20 -16.02 13.61
C LYS A 425 -6.02 -17.52 13.90
N GLN A 426 -4.81 -18.04 13.77
CA GLN A 426 -4.52 -19.45 14.08
C GLN A 426 -4.79 -19.80 15.56
N ASN A 427 -4.56 -18.87 16.47
CA ASN A 427 -4.88 -19.07 17.90
C ASN A 427 -6.39 -19.11 18.13
N LEU A 428 -7.16 -18.24 17.48
CA LEU A 428 -8.63 -18.25 17.53
C LEU A 428 -9.21 -19.55 16.94
N GLU A 429 -8.66 -20.04 15.82
CA GLU A 429 -9.06 -21.32 15.23
C GLU A 429 -8.79 -22.50 16.17
N ARG A 430 -7.63 -22.52 16.83
CA ARG A 430 -7.32 -23.54 17.84
C ARG A 430 -8.30 -23.53 19.01
N GLN A 431 -8.61 -22.36 19.56
CA GLN A 431 -9.61 -22.21 20.62
C GLN A 431 -10.99 -22.69 20.18
N LYS A 432 -11.39 -22.35 18.95
CA LYS A 432 -12.67 -22.81 18.37
C LYS A 432 -12.72 -24.33 18.28
N HIS A 433 -11.66 -24.98 17.78
CA HIS A 433 -11.59 -26.44 17.71
C HIS A 433 -11.65 -27.11 19.09
N GLU A 434 -11.05 -26.51 20.10
CA GLU A 434 -11.17 -26.99 21.48
C GLU A 434 -12.61 -26.91 22.00
N LYS A 435 -13.28 -25.79 21.78
CA LYS A 435 -14.69 -25.59 22.18
C LYS A 435 -15.65 -26.50 21.43
N GLU A 436 -15.41 -26.76 20.14
CA GLU A 436 -16.23 -27.71 19.36
C GLU A 436 -16.08 -29.14 19.90
N ARG A 437 -14.87 -29.56 20.29
CA ARG A 437 -14.65 -30.86 20.96
C ARG A 437 -15.36 -30.93 22.31
N GLU A 438 -15.28 -29.87 23.11
CA GLU A 438 -15.99 -29.79 24.38
C GLU A 438 -17.51 -29.93 24.17
N LYS A 439 -18.06 -29.25 23.17
CA LYS A 439 -19.48 -29.34 22.80
C LYS A 439 -19.88 -30.76 22.41
N GLN A 440 -19.10 -31.43 21.56
CA GLN A 440 -19.34 -32.83 21.19
C GLN A 440 -19.35 -33.77 22.40
N ASN A 441 -18.47 -33.53 23.37
CA ASN A 441 -18.44 -34.29 24.63
C ASN A 441 -19.71 -34.04 25.46
N GLN A 442 -20.16 -32.79 25.57
CA GLN A 442 -21.41 -32.47 26.29
C GLN A 442 -22.63 -33.08 25.60
N GLU A 443 -22.67 -33.09 24.28
CA GLU A 443 -23.76 -33.67 23.49
C GLU A 443 -23.81 -35.20 23.63
N SER A 444 -22.65 -35.86 23.58
CA SER A 444 -22.54 -37.30 23.84
C SER A 444 -23.03 -37.65 25.25
N ALA A 445 -22.61 -36.87 26.25
CA ALA A 445 -23.07 -37.05 27.63
C ALA A 445 -24.58 -36.81 27.78
N LYS A 446 -25.15 -35.81 27.09
CA LYS A 446 -26.60 -35.56 27.07
C LYS A 446 -27.35 -36.77 26.50
N GLN A 447 -26.89 -37.32 25.37
CA GLN A 447 -27.50 -38.48 24.74
C GLN A 447 -27.46 -39.73 25.62
N GLU A 448 -26.37 -39.95 26.37
CA GLU A 448 -26.28 -41.04 27.33
C GLU A 448 -27.38 -40.95 28.41
N LYS A 449 -27.59 -39.75 28.95
CA LYS A 449 -28.64 -39.49 29.94
C LYS A 449 -30.05 -39.64 29.38
N GLU A 450 -30.26 -39.24 28.12
CA GLU A 450 -31.54 -39.47 27.44
C GLU A 450 -31.83 -40.96 27.22
N ARG A 451 -30.81 -41.76 26.87
CA ARG A 451 -30.94 -43.22 26.80
C ARG A 451 -31.25 -43.84 28.16
N GLU A 452 -30.59 -43.37 29.23
CA GLU A 452 -30.90 -43.80 30.60
C GLU A 452 -32.37 -43.51 30.94
N LYS A 453 -32.86 -42.30 30.64
CA LYS A 453 -34.25 -41.91 30.83
C LYS A 453 -35.22 -42.79 30.03
N GLN A 454 -34.91 -43.12 28.78
CA GLN A 454 -35.72 -44.05 27.97
C GLN A 454 -35.75 -45.46 28.58
N ASN A 455 -34.61 -45.97 29.02
CA ASN A 455 -34.53 -47.28 29.69
C ASN A 455 -35.36 -47.32 30.98
N LEU A 456 -35.34 -46.24 31.76
CA LEU A 456 -36.17 -46.11 32.96
C LEU A 456 -37.67 -46.06 32.65
N ASN A 457 -38.07 -45.35 31.58
CA ASN A 457 -39.46 -45.36 31.12
C ASN A 457 -39.90 -46.77 30.69
N ASN A 458 -39.04 -47.52 30.01
CA ASN A 458 -39.31 -48.91 29.64
C ASN A 458 -39.47 -49.80 30.89
N LYS A 459 -38.69 -49.57 31.95
CA LYS A 459 -38.86 -50.26 33.24
C LYS A 459 -40.18 -49.94 33.91
N ILE A 460 -40.64 -48.68 33.89
CA ILE A 460 -41.98 -48.32 34.41
C ILE A 460 -43.08 -49.06 33.63
N ASN A 461 -42.96 -49.13 32.31
CA ASN A 461 -43.91 -49.87 31.48
C ASN A 461 -43.89 -51.37 31.81
N ALA A 462 -42.71 -51.96 32.00
CA ALA A 462 -42.58 -53.37 32.38
C ALA A 462 -43.24 -53.65 33.74
N ILE A 463 -43.00 -52.81 34.77
CA ILE A 463 -43.66 -52.93 36.08
C ILE A 463 -45.18 -52.77 35.93
N GLY A 464 -45.64 -51.81 35.14
CA GLY A 464 -47.07 -51.59 34.91
C GLY A 464 -47.79 -52.78 34.27
N ASN A 465 -47.09 -53.52 33.40
CA ASN A 465 -47.63 -54.70 32.72
C ASN A 465 -47.60 -55.96 33.59
N GLU A 466 -46.91 -55.96 34.74
CA GLU A 466 -46.96 -57.08 35.68
C GLU A 466 -48.40 -57.30 36.15
N ARG A 467 -48.81 -58.57 36.26
CA ARG A 467 -50.17 -58.93 36.71
C ARG A 467 -50.19 -59.32 38.18
N VAL A 468 -51.22 -58.85 38.89
CA VAL A 468 -51.49 -59.15 40.30
C VAL A 468 -52.94 -59.63 40.41
N THR A 469 -53.13 -60.73 41.12
CA THR A 469 -54.46 -61.29 41.40
C THR A 469 -54.91 -60.85 42.80
N ILE A 470 -56.04 -60.14 42.88
CA ILE A 470 -56.66 -59.72 44.14
C ILE A 470 -58.00 -60.45 44.26
N LYS A 471 -58.28 -60.99 45.43
CA LYS A 471 -59.58 -61.55 45.79
C LYS A 471 -60.51 -60.43 46.22
N GLU A 472 -61.73 -60.42 45.70
CA GLU A 472 -62.74 -59.42 46.01
C GLU A 472 -64.05 -60.10 46.43
N LEU A 473 -64.84 -59.40 47.24
CA LEU A 473 -66.19 -59.85 47.59
C LEU A 473 -67.10 -59.71 46.37
N GLY A 474 -67.91 -60.73 46.13
CA GLY A 474 -68.85 -60.77 45.03
C GLY A 474 -68.35 -61.51 43.80
N THR A 475 -69.30 -61.78 42.92
CA THR A 475 -69.09 -62.37 41.59
C THR A 475 -69.81 -61.52 40.56
N LYS A 476 -69.57 -61.78 39.27
CA LYS A 476 -70.22 -61.05 38.17
C LYS A 476 -71.75 -61.02 38.28
N ASP A 477 -72.35 -62.10 38.78
CA ASP A 477 -73.79 -62.27 38.90
C ASP A 477 -74.33 -62.01 40.32
N ASN A 478 -73.43 -61.79 41.30
CA ASN A 478 -73.77 -61.44 42.68
C ASN A 478 -72.75 -60.43 43.25
N PHE A 479 -72.93 -59.16 42.92
CA PHE A 479 -71.99 -58.09 43.29
C PHE A 479 -71.87 -57.86 44.80
N LEU A 480 -72.98 -57.96 45.55
CA LEU A 480 -72.95 -57.85 47.01
C LEU A 480 -72.20 -59.02 47.65
N GLY A 481 -72.12 -60.15 46.95
CA GLY A 481 -71.35 -61.31 47.37
C GLY A 481 -71.87 -62.00 48.62
N ILE A 482 -72.98 -61.58 49.21
CA ILE A 482 -73.51 -62.14 50.46
C ILE A 482 -74.91 -62.69 50.22
N GLN A 483 -75.16 -63.91 50.71
CA GLN A 483 -76.45 -64.59 50.63
C GLN A 483 -76.79 -65.27 51.95
N THR A 484 -78.08 -65.52 52.17
CA THR A 484 -78.56 -66.34 53.28
C THR A 484 -78.20 -67.82 53.05
N TYR A 485 -77.72 -68.49 54.08
CA TYR A 485 -77.50 -69.94 54.09
C TYR A 485 -78.27 -70.56 55.26
N PHE A 486 -79.30 -71.34 54.92
CA PHE A 486 -80.15 -72.00 55.91
C PHE A 486 -79.41 -73.19 56.50
N ASN A 487 -79.44 -73.30 57.84
CA ASN A 487 -78.94 -74.47 58.55
C ASN A 487 -80.08 -75.51 58.63
N ASP A 488 -79.82 -76.73 58.16
CA ASP A 488 -80.78 -77.80 57.85
C ASP A 488 -81.64 -78.32 59.03
N LYS A 489 -81.58 -77.69 60.22
CA LYS A 489 -82.35 -78.07 61.40
C LYS A 489 -83.38 -77.05 61.88
N GLY A 490 -83.53 -75.90 61.22
CA GLY A 490 -84.61 -74.93 61.46
C GLY A 490 -84.68 -74.32 62.89
N ARG A 491 -83.73 -74.66 63.78
CA ARG A 491 -83.67 -74.22 65.19
C ARG A 491 -82.42 -73.39 65.50
N GLU A 492 -81.55 -73.15 64.51
CA GLU A 492 -80.30 -72.41 64.64
C GLU A 492 -80.31 -71.14 63.76
N ARG A 493 -79.49 -70.15 64.10
CA ARG A 493 -79.41 -68.87 63.37
C ARG A 493 -79.00 -69.10 61.91
N THR A 494 -79.58 -68.30 61.00
CA THR A 494 -79.23 -68.32 59.57
C THR A 494 -77.82 -67.79 59.38
N TYR A 495 -77.01 -68.48 58.58
CA TYR A 495 -75.64 -68.07 58.31
C TYR A 495 -75.56 -67.08 57.13
N ALA A 496 -74.56 -66.20 57.18
CA ALA A 496 -74.15 -65.38 56.05
C ALA A 496 -73.12 -66.14 55.21
N ARG A 497 -73.43 -66.41 53.94
CA ARG A 497 -72.54 -67.03 52.96
C ARG A 497 -71.99 -65.97 52.04
N ALA A 498 -70.66 -65.86 51.98
CA ALA A 498 -69.93 -64.92 51.14
C ALA A 498 -69.29 -65.62 49.95
N PHE A 499 -69.53 -65.08 48.75
CA PHE A 499 -68.89 -65.47 47.50
C PHE A 499 -67.79 -64.48 47.16
N PHE A 500 -66.66 -64.99 46.70
CA PHE A 500 -65.49 -64.21 46.32
C PHE A 500 -65.12 -64.47 44.86
N SER A 501 -64.43 -63.51 44.24
CA SER A 501 -63.86 -63.68 42.90
C SER A 501 -62.40 -63.25 42.87
N ASP A 502 -61.64 -63.88 41.99
CA ASP A 502 -60.23 -63.55 41.76
C ASP A 502 -60.11 -62.62 40.56
N LYS A 503 -59.66 -61.38 40.80
CA LYS A 503 -59.44 -60.36 39.79
C LYS A 503 -57.98 -60.30 39.43
N ASN A 504 -57.65 -60.77 38.23
CA ASN A 504 -56.29 -60.73 37.71
C ASN A 504 -56.14 -59.50 36.81
N LYS A 505 -55.34 -58.51 37.23
CA LYS A 505 -55.13 -57.26 36.48
C LYS A 505 -53.68 -56.83 36.50
N SER A 506 -53.31 -56.00 35.53
CA SER A 506 -52.01 -55.35 35.53
C SER A 506 -51.93 -54.25 36.61
N ILE A 507 -50.72 -53.96 37.09
CA ILE A 507 -50.46 -52.87 38.05
C ILE A 507 -50.94 -51.53 37.48
N LYS A 508 -50.78 -51.34 36.17
CA LYS A 508 -51.31 -50.21 35.43
C LYS A 508 -52.82 -50.07 35.56
N GLU A 509 -53.56 -51.15 35.35
CA GLU A 509 -55.02 -51.15 35.45
C GLU A 509 -55.48 -50.81 36.88
N TYR A 510 -54.82 -51.36 37.92
CA TYR A 510 -55.13 -51.00 39.32
C TYR A 510 -54.93 -49.50 39.58
N TYR A 511 -53.82 -48.94 39.10
CA TYR A 511 -53.55 -47.51 39.23
C TYR A 511 -54.55 -46.64 38.47
N GLU A 512 -54.92 -47.00 37.24
CA GLU A 512 -55.87 -46.25 36.42
C GLU A 512 -57.27 -46.24 37.03
N ILE A 513 -57.74 -47.38 37.54
CA ILE A 513 -59.04 -47.50 38.20
C ILE A 513 -59.05 -46.64 39.47
N GLU A 514 -58.05 -46.76 40.33
CA GLU A 514 -57.96 -45.94 41.56
C GLU A 514 -57.88 -44.44 41.24
N THR A 515 -57.12 -44.07 40.22
CA THR A 515 -57.01 -42.67 39.78
C THR A 515 -58.35 -42.13 39.31
N LYS A 516 -59.11 -42.90 38.51
CA LYS A 516 -60.47 -42.52 38.07
C LYS A 516 -61.42 -42.36 39.24
N ILE A 517 -61.45 -43.34 40.16
CA ILE A 517 -62.33 -43.29 41.34
C ILE A 517 -61.96 -42.07 42.22
N LYS A 518 -60.67 -41.82 42.46
CA LYS A 518 -60.21 -40.64 43.20
C LYS A 518 -60.62 -39.33 42.52
N ASN A 519 -60.51 -39.23 41.19
CA ASN A 519 -60.90 -38.03 40.46
C ASN A 519 -62.40 -37.72 40.61
N ILE A 520 -63.25 -38.75 40.70
CA ILE A 520 -64.70 -38.56 40.89
C ILE A 520 -65.02 -38.23 42.35
N LEU A 521 -64.47 -38.98 43.32
CA LEU A 521 -64.75 -38.75 44.74
C LEU A 521 -64.06 -37.51 45.32
N GLY A 522 -63.00 -37.02 44.67
CA GLY A 522 -62.07 -36.01 45.21
C GLY A 522 -61.05 -36.59 46.19
N PHE A 523 -61.32 -37.78 46.73
CA PHE A 523 -60.42 -38.60 47.53
C PHE A 523 -60.83 -40.08 47.38
N TYR A 524 -59.87 -40.98 47.23
CA TYR A 524 -60.12 -42.43 47.28
C TYR A 524 -58.78 -43.13 47.46
N ARG A 525 -58.74 -44.16 48.31
CA ARG A 525 -57.54 -44.98 48.57
C ARG A 525 -57.95 -46.42 48.94
N ILE A 526 -57.24 -47.43 48.44
CA ILE A 526 -57.49 -48.86 48.78
C ILE A 526 -57.39 -49.11 50.29
N GLY A 527 -58.51 -49.34 50.98
CA GLY A 527 -58.55 -49.57 52.43
C GLY A 527 -58.88 -48.34 53.29
N GLN A 528 -59.37 -47.26 52.67
CA GLN A 528 -60.01 -46.15 53.38
C GLN A 528 -61.33 -46.61 54.03
N SER A 529 -61.73 -46.01 55.16
CA SER A 529 -62.97 -46.39 55.88
C SER A 529 -64.18 -46.29 54.95
N ASP A 530 -64.92 -47.40 54.85
CA ASP A 530 -66.14 -47.51 54.05
C ASP A 530 -67.15 -46.40 54.38
N GLU A 531 -67.18 -45.90 55.62
CA GLU A 531 -68.08 -44.82 56.04
C GLU A 531 -67.76 -43.48 55.37
N VAL A 532 -66.48 -43.16 55.22
CA VAL A 532 -66.03 -41.90 54.61
C VAL A 532 -66.27 -41.93 53.10
N VAL A 533 -66.00 -43.09 52.48
CA VAL A 533 -66.26 -43.33 51.06
C VAL A 533 -67.77 -43.32 50.78
N LEU A 534 -68.57 -43.99 51.61
CA LEU A 534 -70.03 -44.06 51.46
C LEU A 534 -70.68 -42.68 51.62
N LYS A 535 -70.27 -41.90 52.63
CA LYS A 535 -70.78 -40.55 52.83
C LYS A 535 -70.55 -39.68 51.60
N ARG A 536 -69.33 -39.70 51.06
CA ARG A 536 -68.99 -38.93 49.86
C ARG A 536 -69.70 -39.45 48.61
N PHE A 537 -69.81 -40.76 48.46
CA PHE A 537 -70.53 -41.38 47.35
C PHE A 537 -72.00 -40.92 47.30
N LEU A 538 -72.67 -40.84 48.46
CA LEU A 538 -74.05 -40.35 48.55
C LEU A 538 -74.21 -38.86 48.22
N GLU A 539 -73.15 -38.06 48.34
CA GLU A 539 -73.13 -36.63 47.96
C GLU A 539 -72.95 -36.41 46.44
N LEU A 540 -72.61 -37.45 45.67
CA LEU A 540 -72.37 -37.33 44.22
C LEU A 540 -73.66 -37.35 43.40
N SER A 541 -73.58 -36.88 42.15
CA SER A 541 -74.68 -37.00 41.19
C SER A 541 -74.96 -38.47 40.83
N SER A 542 -76.20 -38.79 40.43
CA SER A 542 -76.58 -40.16 40.01
C SER A 542 -75.69 -40.70 38.88
N GLN A 543 -75.21 -39.83 37.99
CA GLN A 543 -74.28 -40.21 36.92
C GLN A 543 -72.90 -40.61 37.47
N GLN A 544 -72.35 -39.83 38.40
CA GLN A 544 -71.06 -40.11 39.05
C GLN A 544 -71.15 -41.34 39.97
N GLN A 545 -72.28 -41.55 40.64
CA GLN A 545 -72.54 -42.76 41.44
C GLN A 545 -72.55 -44.01 40.56
N ASN A 546 -73.23 -43.95 39.40
CA ASN A 546 -73.24 -45.04 38.43
C ASN A 546 -71.85 -45.31 37.84
N GLU A 547 -71.08 -44.25 37.57
CA GLU A 547 -69.70 -44.38 37.08
C GLU A 547 -68.78 -45.04 38.11
N ILE A 548 -68.85 -44.63 39.38
CA ILE A 548 -68.09 -45.29 40.46
C ILE A 548 -68.54 -46.73 40.66
N ALA A 549 -69.85 -47.00 40.66
CA ALA A 549 -70.36 -48.37 40.78
C ALA A 549 -69.83 -49.25 39.64
N GLN A 550 -69.80 -48.74 38.41
CA GLN A 550 -69.20 -49.43 37.27
C GLN A 550 -67.68 -49.60 37.41
N LEU A 551 -66.96 -48.60 37.92
CA LEU A 551 -65.51 -48.69 38.14
C LEU A 551 -65.15 -49.68 39.25
N ILE A 552 -65.97 -49.81 40.29
CA ILE A 552 -65.82 -50.81 41.36
C ILE A 552 -66.21 -52.21 40.87
N LEU A 553 -67.19 -52.31 39.96
CA LEU A 553 -67.56 -53.57 39.29
C LEU A 553 -66.54 -54.04 38.24
N GLN A 554 -65.86 -53.08 37.60
CA GLN A 554 -64.73 -53.31 36.70
C GLN A 554 -63.43 -53.53 37.47
N GLY A 555 -63.32 -52.98 38.69
CA GLY A 555 -62.56 -53.45 39.86
C GLY A 555 -62.60 -54.97 39.97
#